data_AF-A0A381XF90-F1
#
_entry.id   AF-A0A381XF90-F1
#
_cell.length_a   1.000
_cell.length_b   1.000
_cell.length_c   1.000
_cell.angle_alpha   90.00
_cell.angle_beta   90.00
_cell.angle_gamma   90.00
#
_symmetry.space_group_name_H-M   'P 1'
#
loop_
_entity.id
_entity.type
_entity.pdbx_description
1 polymer ?
#
loop_
_entity_poly.entity_id
_entity_poly.type
_entity_poly.pdbx_seq_one_letter_code
_entity_poly.pdbx_strand_id
1 'polypeptide(L)'
;ATDLADYLVKNHEMSFRKAYQVTASVVNYAEKKKKKLHELNINELNKIEPKLTKNVLKIFDLKHSVNSKKSYGGTSFDNIKKMITKYKKT
;
A
#
# COMPACT_ATOMS: atom_id res chain seq x y z
N ALA A 1 -0.70 4.07 -4.44
CA ALA A 1 0.60 4.70 -4.76
C ALA A 1 1.34 5.06 -3.47
N THR A 2 0.77 5.87 -2.58
CA THR A 2 1.39 6.28 -1.31
C THR A 2 1.83 5.10 -0.44
N ASP A 3 0.98 4.07 -0.29
CA ASP A 3 1.33 2.86 0.47
C ASP A 3 2.59 2.14 -0.05
N LEU A 4 2.89 2.25 -1.36
CA LEU A 4 4.10 1.66 -1.96
C LEU A 4 5.35 2.48 -1.63
N ALA A 5 5.25 3.80 -1.65
CA ALA A 5 6.35 4.68 -1.23
C ALA A 5 6.71 4.41 0.24
N ASP A 6 5.71 4.34 1.12
CA ASP A 6 5.92 4.07 2.55
C ASP A 6 6.52 2.67 2.78
N TYR A 7 6.07 1.67 2.01
CA TYR A 7 6.62 0.32 2.08
C TYR A 7 8.10 0.28 1.68
N LEU A 8 8.49 1.01 0.63
CA LEU A 8 9.88 1.10 0.18
C LEU A 8 10.78 1.79 1.22
N VAL A 9 10.29 2.85 1.85
CA VAL A 9 11.02 3.53 2.93
C VAL A 9 11.22 2.60 4.12
N LYS A 10 10.18 1.89 4.55
CA LYS A 10 10.22 1.01 5.73
C LYS A 10 11.01 -0.29 5.53
N ASN A 11 10.90 -0.94 4.37
CA ASN A 11 11.46 -2.28 4.15
C ASN A 11 12.75 -2.30 3.34
N HIS A 12 13.07 -1.24 2.62
CA HIS A 12 14.24 -1.18 1.75
C HIS A 12 15.20 -0.03 2.11
N GLU A 13 14.99 0.62 3.26
CA GLU A 13 15.77 1.75 3.77
C GLU A 13 16.04 2.81 2.68
N MET A 14 15.08 3.00 1.79
CA MET A 14 15.17 4.00 0.74
C MET A 14 14.86 5.38 1.30
N SER A 15 15.61 6.38 0.85
CA SER A 15 15.21 7.78 1.08
C SER A 15 13.85 8.03 0.44
N PHE A 16 13.02 8.86 1.09
CA PHE A 16 11.66 9.16 0.61
C PHE A 16 11.63 9.61 -0.85
N ARG A 17 12.60 10.44 -1.26
CA ARG A 17 12.75 10.89 -2.65
C ARG A 17 12.93 9.72 -3.62
N LYS A 18 13.77 8.74 -3.27
CA LYS A 18 14.03 7.57 -4.12
C LYS A 18 12.83 6.64 -4.17
N ALA A 19 12.19 6.40 -3.01
CA ALA A 19 10.95 5.64 -2.93
C ALA A 19 9.83 6.27 -3.79
N TYR A 20 9.72 7.60 -3.79
CA TYR A 20 8.74 8.32 -4.61
C TYR A 20 9.02 8.17 -6.11
N GLN A 21 10.28 8.26 -6.55
CA GLN A 21 10.66 8.05 -7.95
C GLN A 21 10.36 6.64 -8.45
N VAL A 22 10.65 5.63 -7.63
CA VAL A 22 10.31 4.22 -7.94
C VAL A 22 8.79 4.07 -8.03
N THR A 23 8.05 4.62 -7.06
CA THR A 23 6.58 4.60 -7.05
C THR A 23 6.00 5.25 -8.31
N ALA A 24 6.50 6.41 -8.72
CA ALA A 24 6.06 7.09 -9.92
C ALA A 24 6.33 6.24 -11.18
N SER A 25 7.49 5.59 -11.25
CA SER A 25 7.83 4.66 -12.34
C SER A 25 6.86 3.47 -12.40
N VAL A 26 6.49 2.91 -11.25
CA VAL A 26 5.49 1.83 -11.14
C VAL A 26 4.10 2.30 -11.59
N VAL A 27 3.66 3.49 -11.16
CA VAL A 27 2.38 4.07 -11.58
C VAL A 27 2.35 4.31 -13.09
N ASN A 28 3.39 4.93 -13.63
CA ASN A 28 3.52 5.16 -15.08
C ASN A 28 3.51 3.85 -15.88
N TYR A 29 4.13 2.79 -15.34
CA TYR A 29 4.10 1.47 -15.97
C TYR A 29 2.69 0.88 -15.97
N ALA A 30 1.98 0.98 -14.84
CA ALA A 30 0.59 0.52 -14.71
C ALA A 30 -0.34 1.24 -15.69
N GLU A 31 -0.23 2.57 -15.77
CA GLU A 31 -1.01 3.40 -16.69
C GLU A 31 -0.74 3.05 -18.15
N LYS A 32 0.53 2.91 -18.55
CA LYS A 32 0.91 2.47 -19.91
C LYS A 32 0.32 1.11 -20.27
N LYS A 33 0.17 0.22 -19.29
CA LYS A 33 -0.44 -1.11 -19.45
C LYS A 33 -1.95 -1.12 -19.26
N LYS A 34 -2.58 0.03 -18.95
CA LYS A 34 -4.00 0.16 -18.57
C LYS A 34 -4.41 -0.81 -17.45
N LYS A 35 -3.48 -1.09 -16.53
CA LYS A 35 -3.69 -1.95 -15.36
C LYS A 35 -3.73 -1.11 -14.10
N LYS A 36 -4.50 -1.55 -13.11
CA LYS A 36 -4.44 -1.01 -11.76
C LYS A 36 -3.21 -1.55 -11.02
N LEU A 37 -2.75 -0.82 -10.01
CA LEU A 37 -1.58 -1.21 -9.21
C LEU A 37 -1.69 -2.61 -8.58
N HIS A 38 -2.89 -3.05 -8.22
CA HIS A 38 -3.14 -4.39 -7.67
C HIS A 38 -3.17 -5.51 -8.73
N GLU A 39 -3.24 -5.16 -10.01
CA GLU A 39 -3.19 -6.11 -11.13
C GLU A 39 -1.76 -6.30 -11.65
N LEU A 40 -0.79 -5.59 -11.07
CA LEU A 40 0.62 -5.73 -11.39
C LEU A 40 1.19 -6.99 -10.73
N ASN A 41 1.93 -7.76 -11.52
CA ASN A 41 2.63 -8.93 -11.00
C ASN A 41 4.00 -8.55 -10.42
N ILE A 42 4.51 -9.37 -9.50
CA ILE A 42 5.85 -9.19 -8.94
C ILE A 42 6.94 -9.14 -10.02
N ASN A 43 6.76 -9.86 -11.13
CA ASN A 43 7.69 -9.84 -12.26
C ASN A 43 7.71 -8.48 -12.98
N GLU A 44 6.56 -7.79 -13.04
CA GLU A 44 6.48 -6.43 -13.61
C GLU A 44 7.11 -5.41 -12.67
N LEU A 45 6.90 -5.58 -11.35
CA LEU A 45 7.51 -4.74 -10.32
C LEU A 45 9.03 -4.92 -10.24
N ASN A 46 9.52 -6.16 -10.34
CA ASN A 46 10.94 -6.49 -10.35
C ASN A 46 11.69 -5.92 -11.55
N LYS A 47 11.00 -5.63 -12.67
CA LYS A 47 11.60 -4.91 -13.81
C LYS A 47 11.92 -3.46 -13.49
N ILE A 48 11.22 -2.87 -12.53
CA ILE A 48 11.40 -1.46 -12.13
C ILE A 48 12.33 -1.38 -10.92
N GLU A 49 12.05 -2.20 -9.90
CA GLU A 49 12.87 -2.30 -8.70
C GLU A 49 13.02 -3.77 -8.32
N PRO A 50 14.18 -4.40 -8.60
CA PRO A 50 14.41 -5.81 -8.34
C PRO A 50 14.46 -6.16 -6.85
N LYS A 51 14.59 -5.17 -5.97
CA LYS A 51 14.50 -5.37 -4.53
C LYS A 51 13.07 -5.62 -4.05
N LEU A 52 12.05 -5.31 -4.85
CA LEU A 52 10.66 -5.53 -4.47
C LEU A 52 10.39 -7.01 -4.26
N THR A 53 9.83 -7.34 -3.11
CA THR A 53 9.44 -8.71 -2.75
C THR A 53 7.94 -8.90 -2.91
N LYS A 54 7.47 -10.16 -3.00
CA LYS A 54 6.04 -10.51 -3.07
C LYS A 54 5.19 -9.87 -1.95
N ASN A 55 5.81 -9.46 -0.85
CA ASN A 55 5.15 -8.70 0.22
C ASN A 55 4.59 -7.35 -0.24
N VAL A 56 5.14 -6.73 -1.28
CA VAL A 56 4.56 -5.51 -1.87
C VAL A 56 3.20 -5.77 -2.55
N LEU A 57 2.90 -7.01 -2.95
CA LEU A 57 1.57 -7.33 -3.46
C LEU A 57 0.51 -7.28 -2.36
N LYS A 58 0.90 -7.53 -1.10
CA LYS A 58 -0.01 -7.48 0.05
C LYS A 58 -0.47 -6.07 0.38
N ILE A 59 0.34 -5.03 0.10
CA ILE A 59 -0.10 -3.63 0.31
C ILE A 59 -1.10 -3.17 -0.74
N PHE A 60 -1.14 -3.82 -1.91
CA PHE A 60 -2.14 -3.54 -2.93
C PHE A 60 -3.49 -4.22 -2.67
N ASP A 61 -3.56 -5.15 -1.72
CA ASP A 61 -4.80 -5.73 -1.27
C ASP A 61 -5.58 -4.70 -0.44
N LEU A 62 -6.74 -4.30 -0.96
CA LEU A 62 -7.68 -3.35 -0.36
C LEU A 62 -8.00 -3.70 1.11
N LYS A 63 -8.11 -5.00 1.43
CA LYS A 63 -8.38 -5.44 2.80
C LYS A 63 -7.22 -5.16 3.75
N HIS A 64 -5.99 -5.19 3.28
CA HIS A 64 -4.81 -4.87 4.08
C HIS A 64 -4.62 -3.35 4.22
N SER A 65 -4.90 -2.56 3.17
CA SER A 65 -4.82 -1.10 3.24
C SER A 65 -5.84 -0.52 4.25
N VAL A 66 -7.05 -1.08 4.32
CA VAL A 66 -8.06 -0.68 5.33
C VAL A 66 -7.65 -1.13 6.73
N ASN A 67 -7.14 -2.36 6.88
CA ASN A 67 -6.75 -2.91 8.18
C ASN A 67 -5.46 -2.32 8.76
N SER A 68 -4.57 -1.76 7.94
CA SER A 68 -3.32 -1.17 8.41
C SER A 68 -3.54 0.15 9.18
N LYS A 69 -4.68 0.81 8.96
CA LYS A 69 -5.07 2.09 9.59
C LYS A 69 -5.62 1.89 11.01
N LYS A 70 -4.79 1.34 11.90
CA LYS A 70 -5.11 1.01 13.30
C LYS A 70 -4.96 2.18 14.29
N SER A 71 -4.53 3.36 13.85
CA SER A 71 -4.46 4.55 14.71
C SER A 71 -5.84 4.88 15.31
N TYR A 72 -5.89 5.56 16.45
CA TYR A 72 -7.17 5.94 17.07
C TYR A 72 -8.00 6.79 16.09
N GLY A 73 -9.22 6.33 15.76
CA GLY A 73 -10.08 6.96 14.74
C GLY A 73 -9.79 6.53 13.29
N GLY A 74 -8.80 5.66 13.06
CA GLY A 74 -8.50 5.10 11.74
C GLY A 74 -9.57 4.12 11.24
N THR A 75 -9.60 3.88 9.94
CA THR A 75 -10.64 3.08 9.26
C THR A 75 -10.51 1.57 9.40
N SER A 76 -9.70 1.07 10.33
CA SER A 76 -9.59 -0.38 10.56
C SER A 76 -10.95 -0.94 11.00
N PHE A 77 -11.24 -2.20 10.60
CA PHE A 77 -12.48 -2.87 10.99
C PHE A 77 -12.64 -2.94 12.52
N ASP A 78 -11.54 -3.11 13.25
CA ASP A 78 -11.52 -3.11 14.71
C ASP A 78 -11.96 -1.75 15.29
N ASN A 79 -11.49 -0.64 14.72
CA ASN A 79 -11.87 0.70 15.17
C ASN A 79 -13.34 1.00 14.85
N ILE A 80 -13.81 0.63 13.66
CA ILE A 80 -15.21 0.80 13.28
C ILE A 80 -16.10 -0.01 14.23
N LYS A 81 -15.75 -1.26 14.54
CA LYS A 81 -16.50 -2.09 15.49
C LYS A 81 -16.53 -1.49 16.90
N LYS A 82 -15.39 -0.96 17.37
CA LYS A 82 -15.31 -0.24 18.65
C LYS A 82 -16.19 1.02 18.66
N MET A 83 -16.15 1.82 17.59
CA MET A 83 -16.97 3.03 17.46
C MET A 83 -18.46 2.68 17.43
N ILE A 84 -18.89 1.72 16.60
CA ILE A 84 -20.30 1.27 16.56
C ILE A 84 -20.77 0.82 17.95
N THR A 85 -19.95 0.04 18.68
CA THR A 85 -20.30 -0.42 20.03
C THR A 85 -20.39 0.73 21.04
N LYS A 86 -19.49 1.71 20.95
CA LYS A 86 -19.48 2.91 21.80
C LYS A 86 -20.76 3.74 21.60
N TYR A 87 -21.10 4.02 20.34
CA TYR A 87 -22.27 4.85 20.00
C TYR A 87 -23.61 4.12 20.15
N LYS A 88 -23.66 2.78 20.09
CA LYS A 88 -24.88 2.01 20.41
C LYS A 88 -25.24 1.97 21.90
N LYS A 89 -24.27 2.28 22.78
CA LYS A 89 -24.47 2.33 24.24
C LYS A 89 -24.81 3.73 24.76
N THR A 90 -24.81 4.72 23.87
CA THR A 90 -25.22 6.11 24.16
C THR A 90 -26.62 6.31 23.64
#